data_AF-A0A495RD37-F1
#
_entry.id   AF-A0A495RD37-F1
#
_cell.length_a   1.000
_cell.length_b   1.000
_cell.length_c   1.000
_cell.angle_alpha   90.00
_cell.angle_beta   90.00
_cell.angle_gamma   90.00
#
_symmetry.space_group_name_H-M   'P 1'
#
loop_
_entity.id
_entity.type
_entity.pdbx_description
1 polymer ?
#
loop_
_entity_poly.entity_id
_entity_poly.type
_entity_poly.pdbx_seq_one_letter_code
_entity_poly.pdbx_strand_id
1 'polypeptide(L)'
;MLNERELATAIVLAMFVVAGLANPKTRAGLLSGFAAVGKALWNRHVIGVLLAYFAWVSLCVLGASAIGLWQLSLLKDTILSALVVGLPLLFRALNNKSGGLLLRNVAKEALGLSAFVAFYVNLSPLPLWAEILLQMVLILLVLMQVAVQRIDPSTGQKAVSGCVNFALVALGIGLITWSTIRLVTEWTTLDQKELFLQLFMAVWLPLALFPFLYGFAYVAAVEGILSRISRLNDDVDWREKAGILVGLSFSLRTAKAFSGPHLRLTGDRTFLGAVDHARNVKDDLDRREAKALDQVQTLDALAGAVGADSTGAQLDRREFNGTKKALRWLHTCQSGWYERQGNRFWGAERTDDMLRPLSRYELPDDHGVVVETTPDRTRWRGWRILPSGWVLGIGATDRTSEFLYAGPARPSSWPGDDDVWIDAARQEWPADWDRNDEIAR
;
A
#
# COMPACT_ATOMS: atom_id res chain seq x y z
N MET A 1 -19.46 28.33 17.43
CA MET A 1 -18.71 28.20 18.69
C MET A 1 -17.95 26.87 18.67
N LEU A 2 -16.75 26.82 19.25
CA LEU A 2 -15.99 25.57 19.33
C LEU A 2 -16.66 24.64 20.34
N ASN A 3 -16.71 23.35 20.01
CA ASN A 3 -17.25 22.35 20.92
C ASN A 3 -16.18 21.96 21.97
N GLU A 4 -16.58 21.40 23.11
CA GLU A 4 -15.66 21.09 24.23
C GLU A 4 -14.49 20.19 23.77
N ARG A 5 -14.76 19.24 22.87
CA ARG A 5 -13.72 18.40 22.26
C ARG A 5 -12.71 19.16 21.41
N GLU A 6 -13.19 20.06 20.57
CA GLU A 6 -12.31 20.86 19.70
C GLU A 6 -11.47 21.83 20.52
N LEU A 7 -12.05 22.37 21.60
CA LEU A 7 -11.35 23.23 22.55
C LEU A 7 -10.28 22.41 23.30
N ALA A 8 -10.60 21.20 23.74
CA ALA A 8 -9.61 20.27 24.30
C ALA A 8 -8.48 19.96 23.30
N THR A 9 -8.79 19.69 22.04
CA THR A 9 -7.78 19.43 21.00
C THR A 9 -6.90 20.65 20.75
N ALA A 10 -7.47 21.85 20.73
CA ALA A 10 -6.71 23.09 20.61
C ALA A 10 -5.77 23.31 21.82
N ILE A 11 -6.24 23.08 23.04
CA ILE A 11 -5.43 23.18 24.26
C ILE A 11 -4.29 22.17 24.26
N VAL A 12 -4.58 20.89 23.97
CA VAL A 12 -3.57 19.83 23.95
C VAL A 12 -2.53 20.11 22.86
N LEU A 13 -2.95 20.50 21.65
CA LEU A 13 -2.05 20.85 20.56
C LEU A 13 -1.18 22.05 20.91
N ALA A 14 -1.74 23.10 21.52
CA ALA A 14 -0.98 24.25 22.01
C ALA A 14 0.04 23.84 23.08
N MET A 15 -0.33 22.96 24.02
CA MET A 15 0.57 22.43 25.04
C MET A 15 1.76 21.70 24.42
N PHE A 16 1.54 20.83 23.43
CA PHE A 16 2.61 20.13 22.71
C PHE A 16 3.52 21.07 21.91
N VAL A 17 2.95 22.08 21.24
CA VAL A 17 3.73 23.09 20.52
C VAL A 17 4.61 23.89 21.48
N VAL A 18 4.06 24.36 22.61
CA VAL A 18 4.82 25.10 23.63
C VAL A 18 5.92 24.22 24.23
N ALA A 19 5.61 22.98 24.61
CA ALA A 19 6.59 22.03 25.14
C ALA A 19 7.72 21.74 24.13
N GLY A 20 7.36 21.59 22.85
CA GLY A 20 8.32 21.38 21.76
C GLY A 20 9.22 22.61 21.48
N LEU A 21 8.67 23.82 21.64
CA LEU A 21 9.43 25.07 21.51
C LEU A 21 10.31 25.37 22.74
N ALA A 22 9.93 24.86 23.92
CA ALA A 22 10.71 25.03 25.15
C ALA A 22 12.03 24.25 25.15
N ASN A 23 12.08 23.11 24.44
CA ASN A 23 13.30 22.30 24.35
C ASN A 23 14.16 22.73 23.13
N PRO A 24 15.41 23.19 23.32
CA PRO A 24 16.24 23.72 22.24
C PRO A 24 16.56 22.70 21.14
N LYS A 25 16.62 21.40 21.48
CA LYS A 25 16.87 20.32 20.51
C LYS A 25 15.69 20.15 19.53
N THR A 26 14.46 20.29 20.01
CA THR A 26 13.23 20.14 19.20
C THR A 26 12.77 21.45 18.56
N ARG A 27 13.10 22.59 19.17
CA ARG A 27 12.73 23.93 18.67
C ARG A 27 13.22 24.18 17.24
N ALA A 28 14.48 23.87 16.95
CA ALA A 28 15.04 24.06 15.61
C ALA A 28 14.34 23.17 14.57
N GLY A 29 14.04 21.92 14.93
CA GLY A 29 13.29 20.98 14.09
C GLY A 29 11.84 21.43 13.83
N LEU A 30 11.14 21.93 14.86
CA LEU A 30 9.78 22.42 14.72
C LEU A 30 9.71 23.69 13.87
N LEU A 31 10.56 24.69 14.15
CA LEU A 31 10.58 25.93 13.39
C LEU A 31 10.98 25.71 11.93
N SER A 32 11.98 24.86 11.67
CA SER A 32 12.33 24.48 10.29
C SER A 32 11.22 23.71 9.60
N GLY A 33 10.49 22.84 10.32
CA GLY A 33 9.31 22.15 9.79
C GLY A 33 8.19 23.12 9.42
N PHE A 34 7.82 24.05 10.30
CA PHE A 34 6.82 25.08 10.01
C PHE A 34 7.26 25.99 8.86
N ALA A 35 8.53 26.39 8.83
CA ALA A 35 9.09 27.17 7.72
C ALA A 35 9.07 26.40 6.39
N ALA A 36 9.37 25.10 6.41
CA ALA A 36 9.31 24.24 5.23
C ALA A 36 7.87 24.09 4.73
N VAL A 37 6.90 23.87 5.62
CA VAL A 37 5.47 23.82 5.27
C VAL A 37 5.01 25.16 4.71
N GLY A 38 5.36 26.28 5.36
CA GLY A 38 5.03 27.62 4.87
C GLY A 38 5.64 27.90 3.48
N LYS A 39 6.90 27.53 3.28
CA LYS A 39 7.58 27.66 1.97
C LYS A 39 6.95 26.76 0.91
N ALA A 40 6.54 25.54 1.26
CA ALA A 40 5.86 24.63 0.36
C ALA A 40 4.47 25.15 -0.04
N LEU A 41 3.71 25.69 0.93
CA LEU A 41 2.43 26.33 0.70
C LEU A 41 2.55 27.61 -0.14
N TRP A 42 3.71 28.28 -0.12
CA TRP A 42 3.95 29.49 -0.93
C TRP A 42 4.29 29.20 -2.40
N ASN A 43 4.40 27.93 -2.80
CA ASN A 43 4.63 27.59 -4.19
C ASN A 43 3.36 27.87 -5.01
N ARG A 44 3.48 28.65 -6.11
CA ARG A 44 2.37 28.97 -7.02
C ARG A 44 1.54 27.76 -7.46
N HIS A 45 2.18 26.61 -7.65
CA HIS A 45 1.50 25.38 -8.03
C HIS A 45 0.64 24.82 -6.89
N VAL A 46 1.16 24.85 -5.66
CA VAL A 46 0.45 24.39 -4.46
C VAL A 46 -0.73 25.31 -4.16
N ILE A 47 -0.52 26.62 -4.22
CA ILE A 47 -1.60 27.62 -4.06
C ILE A 47 -2.69 27.40 -5.12
N GLY A 48 -2.33 27.23 -6.39
CA GLY A 48 -3.30 27.01 -7.46
C GLY A 48 -4.18 25.78 -7.23
N VAL A 49 -3.57 24.66 -6.79
CA VAL A 49 -4.30 23.43 -6.46
C VAL A 49 -5.19 23.61 -5.24
N LEU A 50 -4.70 24.26 -4.19
CA LEU A 50 -5.50 24.52 -2.98
C LEU A 50 -6.68 25.45 -3.27
N LEU A 51 -6.48 26.51 -4.07
CA LEU A 51 -7.55 27.39 -4.49
C LEU A 51 -8.59 26.63 -5.33
N ALA A 52 -8.17 25.80 -6.28
CA ALA A 52 -9.08 24.97 -7.06
C ALA A 52 -9.85 23.98 -6.18
N TYR A 53 -9.19 23.39 -5.18
CA TYR A 53 -9.81 22.51 -4.20
C TYR A 53 -10.88 23.22 -3.36
N PHE A 54 -10.57 24.37 -2.76
CA PHE A 54 -11.54 25.13 -1.98
C PHE A 54 -12.66 25.72 -2.84
N ALA A 55 -12.38 26.09 -4.09
CA ALA A 55 -13.41 26.48 -5.06
C ALA A 55 -14.36 25.31 -5.35
N TRP A 56 -13.84 24.10 -5.53
CA TRP A 56 -14.66 22.90 -5.72
C TRP A 56 -15.50 22.56 -4.49
N VAL A 57 -14.92 22.62 -3.29
CA VAL A 57 -15.66 22.46 -2.02
C VAL A 57 -16.80 23.47 -1.94
N SER A 58 -16.51 24.74 -2.24
CA SER A 58 -17.51 25.82 -2.23
C SER A 58 -18.62 25.54 -3.25
N LEU A 59 -18.28 25.09 -4.46
CA LEU A 59 -19.27 24.70 -5.47
C LEU A 59 -20.16 23.54 -5.00
N CYS A 60 -19.57 22.53 -4.36
CA CYS A 60 -20.32 21.40 -3.81
C CYS A 60 -21.28 21.86 -2.70
N VAL A 61 -20.83 22.75 -1.82
CA VAL A 61 -21.65 23.32 -0.72
C VAL A 61 -22.77 24.19 -1.27
N LEU A 62 -22.51 25.01 -2.29
CA LEU A 62 -23.54 25.81 -2.96
C LEU A 62 -24.59 24.91 -3.63
N GLY A 63 -24.14 23.85 -4.31
CA GLY A 63 -25.02 22.83 -4.89
C GLY A 63 -25.88 22.14 -3.82
N ALA A 64 -25.28 21.73 -2.71
CA ALA A 64 -25.96 21.10 -1.59
C ALA A 64 -26.96 22.06 -0.90
N SER A 65 -26.61 23.35 -0.77
CA SER A 65 -27.49 24.39 -0.25
C SER A 65 -28.74 24.56 -1.11
N ALA A 66 -28.60 24.54 -2.44
CA ALA A 66 -29.72 24.69 -3.38
C ALA A 66 -30.75 23.55 -3.29
N ILE A 67 -30.32 22.34 -2.93
CA ILE A 67 -31.18 21.15 -2.75
C ILE A 67 -31.56 20.89 -1.29
N GLY A 68 -31.24 21.82 -0.37
CA GLY A 68 -31.61 21.73 1.04
C GLY A 68 -30.78 20.74 1.87
N LEU A 69 -29.65 20.26 1.34
CA LEU A 69 -28.72 19.33 1.99
C LEU A 69 -27.61 20.03 2.79
N TRP A 70 -27.59 21.36 2.82
CA TRP A 70 -26.63 22.14 3.59
C TRP A 70 -27.27 23.44 4.11
N GLN A 71 -26.87 23.85 5.32
CA GLN A 71 -27.26 25.11 5.95
C GLN A 71 -26.06 25.77 6.64
N LEU A 72 -26.15 27.06 6.91
CA LEU A 72 -25.03 27.86 7.44
C LEU A 72 -24.47 27.35 8.78
N SER A 73 -25.28 26.64 9.57
CA SER A 73 -24.84 26.04 10.84
C SER A 73 -23.73 24.99 10.63
N LEU A 74 -23.71 24.29 9.49
CA LEU A 74 -22.71 23.28 9.13
C LEU A 74 -21.42 23.90 8.56
N LEU A 75 -21.31 25.22 8.41
CA LEU A 75 -20.14 25.86 7.81
C LEU A 75 -18.85 25.47 8.54
N LYS A 76 -18.90 25.46 9.86
CA LYS A 76 -17.78 25.05 10.71
C LYS A 76 -17.38 23.60 10.45
N ASP A 77 -18.37 22.69 10.44
CA ASP A 77 -18.14 21.26 10.18
C ASP A 77 -17.59 21.03 8.77
N THR A 78 -18.00 21.88 7.81
CA THR A 78 -17.50 21.89 6.43
C THR A 78 -16.03 22.28 6.34
N ILE A 79 -15.64 23.34 7.05
CA ILE A 79 -14.23 23.76 7.10
C ILE A 79 -13.39 22.67 7.76
N LEU A 80 -13.84 22.11 8.89
CA LEU A 80 -13.12 21.05 9.59
C LEU A 80 -13.01 19.78 8.72
N SER A 81 -14.10 19.35 8.09
CA SER A 81 -14.11 18.19 7.21
C SER A 81 -13.22 18.39 5.96
N ALA A 82 -13.29 19.55 5.33
CA ALA A 82 -12.42 19.88 4.18
C ALA A 82 -10.93 19.90 4.55
N LEU A 83 -10.56 20.34 5.75
CA LEU A 83 -9.17 20.40 6.20
C LEU A 83 -8.67 19.05 6.74
N VAL A 84 -9.46 18.35 7.53
CA VAL A 84 -9.03 17.14 8.26
C VAL A 84 -9.20 15.87 7.42
N VAL A 85 -10.25 15.80 6.59
CA VAL A 85 -10.53 14.63 5.74
C VAL A 85 -10.15 14.92 4.29
N GLY A 86 -10.61 16.04 3.75
CA GLY A 86 -10.46 16.33 2.33
C GLY A 86 -9.02 16.66 1.88
N LEU A 87 -8.22 17.39 2.69
CA LEU A 87 -6.81 17.63 2.35
C LEU A 87 -5.97 16.34 2.36
N PRO A 88 -6.03 15.46 3.37
CA PRO A 88 -5.35 14.17 3.29
C PRO A 88 -5.78 13.33 2.08
N LEU A 89 -7.07 13.33 1.72
CA LEU A 89 -7.56 12.69 0.51
C LEU A 89 -6.91 13.25 -0.76
N LEU A 90 -6.76 14.57 -0.85
CA LEU A 90 -6.08 15.25 -1.95
C LEU A 90 -4.64 14.77 -2.11
N PHE A 91 -3.87 14.73 -1.02
CA PHE A 91 -2.49 14.24 -1.06
C PHE A 91 -2.41 12.73 -1.35
N ARG A 92 -3.33 11.93 -0.79
CA ARG A 92 -3.41 10.48 -1.08
C ARG A 92 -3.74 10.21 -2.55
N ALA A 93 -4.54 11.06 -3.20
CA ALA A 93 -4.89 10.90 -4.61
C ALA A 93 -3.67 10.90 -5.54
N LEU A 94 -2.62 11.65 -5.20
CA LEU A 94 -1.35 11.66 -5.94
C LEU A 94 -0.66 10.29 -5.93
N ASN A 95 -0.79 9.52 -4.85
CA ASN A 95 -0.12 8.23 -4.70
C ASN A 95 -0.95 7.03 -5.20
N ASN A 96 -2.26 7.21 -5.44
CA ASN A 96 -3.15 6.10 -5.81
C ASN A 96 -2.90 5.60 -7.24
N LYS A 97 -2.69 4.29 -7.40
CA LYS A 97 -2.34 3.69 -8.72
C LYS A 97 -3.48 3.69 -9.74
N SER A 98 -4.74 3.78 -9.31
CA SER A 98 -5.89 3.73 -10.21
C SER A 98 -7.09 4.54 -9.69
N GLY A 99 -7.99 4.89 -10.60
CA GLY A 99 -9.24 5.58 -10.28
C GLY A 99 -10.19 4.77 -9.39
N GLY A 100 -10.29 3.45 -9.64
CA GLY A 100 -11.11 2.57 -8.80
C GLY A 100 -10.57 2.44 -7.38
N LEU A 101 -9.23 2.38 -7.22
CA LEU A 101 -8.60 2.41 -5.89
C LEU A 101 -8.85 3.74 -5.19
N LEU A 102 -8.79 4.86 -5.92
CA LEU A 102 -9.13 6.18 -5.39
C LEU A 102 -10.59 6.22 -4.91
N LEU A 103 -11.55 5.77 -5.73
CA LEU A 103 -12.97 5.72 -5.35
C LEU A 103 -13.19 4.84 -4.12
N ARG A 104 -12.55 3.65 -4.07
CA ARG A 104 -12.63 2.75 -2.92
C ARG A 104 -12.08 3.39 -1.66
N ASN A 105 -10.99 4.15 -1.76
CA ASN A 105 -10.40 4.84 -0.61
C ASN A 105 -11.30 5.98 -0.12
N VAL A 106 -11.85 6.78 -1.04
CA VAL A 106 -12.84 7.82 -0.72
C VAL A 106 -14.09 7.20 -0.09
N ALA A 107 -14.62 6.13 -0.66
CA ALA A 107 -15.79 5.43 -0.14
C ALA A 107 -15.51 4.79 1.23
N LYS A 108 -14.32 4.23 1.46
CA LYS A 108 -13.92 3.73 2.79
C LYS A 108 -13.81 4.83 3.83
N GLU A 109 -13.40 6.03 3.45
CA GLU A 109 -13.36 7.17 4.37
C GLU A 109 -14.74 7.77 4.62
N ALA A 110 -15.64 7.75 3.61
CA ALA A 110 -17.00 8.27 3.74
C ALA A 110 -17.96 7.29 4.44
N LEU A 111 -17.86 5.99 4.13
CA LEU A 111 -18.82 4.94 4.52
C LEU A 111 -18.18 3.88 5.41
N GLY A 112 -16.92 4.05 5.82
CA GLY A 112 -16.25 3.12 6.71
C GLY A 112 -16.86 3.13 8.10
N LEU A 113 -16.87 1.98 8.77
CA LEU A 113 -17.31 1.86 10.16
C LEU A 113 -16.60 2.87 11.08
N SER A 114 -15.32 3.15 10.83
CA SER A 114 -14.54 4.15 11.56
C SER A 114 -15.11 5.57 11.42
N ALA A 115 -15.65 5.93 10.26
CA ALA A 115 -16.24 7.24 10.03
C ALA A 115 -17.56 7.40 10.82
N PHE A 116 -18.40 6.35 10.82
CA PHE A 116 -19.62 6.32 11.63
C PHE A 116 -19.31 6.38 13.12
N VAL A 117 -18.34 5.61 13.60
CA VAL A 117 -17.92 5.65 15.02
C VAL A 117 -17.35 7.02 15.38
N ALA A 118 -16.53 7.63 14.52
CA ALA A 118 -15.98 8.96 14.74
C ALA A 118 -17.08 10.03 14.80
N PHE A 119 -18.06 9.98 13.90
CA PHE A 119 -19.24 10.85 13.93
C PHE A 119 -20.04 10.64 15.22
N TYR A 120 -20.38 9.39 15.55
CA TYR A 120 -21.20 9.04 16.70
C TYR A 120 -20.60 9.52 18.02
N VAL A 121 -19.30 9.28 18.22
CA VAL A 121 -18.58 9.75 19.40
C VAL A 121 -18.51 11.28 19.44
N ASN A 122 -18.60 11.97 18.29
CA ASN A 122 -18.60 13.44 18.19
C ASN A 122 -19.97 14.09 18.43
N LEU A 123 -21.05 13.31 18.49
CA LEU A 123 -22.39 13.82 18.82
C LEU A 123 -22.46 14.42 20.22
N SER A 124 -21.73 13.83 21.17
CA SER A 124 -21.77 14.27 22.57
C SER A 124 -20.36 14.24 23.15
N PRO A 125 -19.66 15.39 23.15
CA PRO A 125 -18.37 15.48 23.81
C PRO A 125 -18.51 15.32 25.32
N LEU A 126 -17.41 14.89 25.93
CA LEU A 126 -17.27 14.88 27.37
C LEU A 126 -17.02 16.32 27.88
N PRO A 127 -17.27 16.58 29.18
CA PRO A 127 -16.85 17.82 29.82
C PRO A 127 -15.39 18.15 29.50
N LEU A 128 -15.07 19.43 29.30
CA LEU A 128 -13.77 19.88 28.81
C LEU A 128 -12.56 19.23 29.51
N TRP A 129 -12.57 19.15 30.84
CA TRP A 129 -11.47 18.55 31.61
C TRP A 129 -11.28 17.06 31.32
N ALA A 130 -12.38 16.33 31.09
CA ALA A 130 -12.37 14.91 30.77
C ALA A 130 -11.93 14.67 29.31
N GLU A 131 -12.31 15.54 28.36
CA GLU A 131 -11.78 15.48 26.98
C GLU A 131 -10.26 15.71 26.95
N ILE A 132 -9.75 16.68 27.71
CA ILE A 132 -8.29 16.93 27.81
C ILE A 132 -7.58 15.69 28.35
N LEU A 133 -8.08 15.12 29.45
CA LEU A 133 -7.50 13.90 30.05
C LEU A 133 -7.54 12.72 29.07
N LEU A 134 -8.68 12.50 28.42
CA LEU A 134 -8.86 11.45 27.42
C LEU A 134 -7.85 11.59 26.28
N GLN A 135 -7.72 12.78 25.68
CA GLN A 135 -6.81 13.01 24.57
C GLN A 135 -5.35 12.79 24.98
N MET A 136 -4.95 13.22 26.19
CA MET A 136 -3.61 12.96 26.71
C MET A 136 -3.34 11.46 26.91
N VAL A 137 -4.30 10.72 27.45
CA VAL A 137 -4.20 9.25 27.61
C VAL A 137 -4.11 8.58 26.24
N LEU A 138 -4.95 8.97 25.27
CA LEU A 138 -4.91 8.43 23.90
C LEU A 138 -3.56 8.68 23.22
N ILE A 139 -3.00 9.89 23.34
CA ILE A 139 -1.67 10.20 22.80
C ILE A 139 -0.60 9.31 23.44
N LEU A 140 -0.63 9.12 24.76
CA LEU A 140 0.31 8.25 25.46
C LEU A 140 0.20 6.79 25.00
N LEU A 141 -1.01 6.27 24.85
CA LEU A 141 -1.26 4.91 24.36
C LEU A 141 -0.73 4.73 22.92
N VAL A 142 -0.99 5.69 22.04
CA VAL A 142 -0.51 5.65 20.65
C VAL A 142 1.02 5.75 20.60
N LEU A 143 1.64 6.63 21.39
CA LEU A 143 3.10 6.74 21.48
C LEU A 143 3.73 5.45 22.00
N MET A 144 3.11 4.80 22.99
CA MET A 144 3.54 3.50 23.49
C MET A 144 3.47 2.43 22.39
N GLN A 145 2.38 2.41 21.61
CA GLN A 145 2.24 1.48 20.48
C GLN A 145 3.34 1.68 19.43
N VAL A 146 3.67 2.93 19.09
CA VAL A 146 4.75 3.26 18.15
C VAL A 146 6.13 2.88 18.73
N ALA A 147 6.35 3.08 20.02
CA ALA A 147 7.62 2.71 20.67
C ALA A 147 7.83 1.19 20.67
N VAL A 148 6.77 0.41 20.94
CA VAL A 148 6.80 -1.07 20.95
C VAL A 148 7.08 -1.66 19.56
N GLN A 149 6.69 -0.99 18.48
CA GLN A 149 7.02 -1.40 17.11
C GLN A 149 8.51 -1.25 16.78
N ARG A 150 9.29 -0.51 17.59
CA ARG A 150 10.74 -0.32 17.40
C ARG A 150 11.60 -1.28 18.23
N ILE A 151 11.00 -2.13 19.06
CA ILE A 151 11.68 -3.10 19.93
C ILE A 151 11.63 -4.49 19.27
N ASP A 152 12.66 -5.32 19.49
CA ASP A 152 12.75 -6.67 18.94
C ASP A 152 11.54 -7.56 19.33
N PRO A 153 11.03 -8.39 18.40
CA PRO A 153 9.79 -9.17 18.60
C PRO A 153 9.84 -10.20 19.75
N SER A 154 11.04 -10.57 20.21
CA SER A 154 11.26 -11.61 21.21
C SER A 154 10.90 -11.20 22.65
N THR A 155 10.73 -9.89 22.92
CA THR A 155 10.58 -9.38 24.29
C THR A 155 9.21 -8.72 24.48
N GLY A 156 8.20 -9.47 24.92
CA GLY A 156 6.94 -8.92 25.44
C GLY A 156 6.09 -8.04 24.49
N GLN A 157 6.48 -7.89 23.22
CA GLN A 157 5.84 -7.00 22.24
C GLN A 157 4.35 -7.28 22.08
N LYS A 158 3.99 -8.58 22.02
CA LYS A 158 2.61 -9.04 21.90
C LYS A 158 1.78 -8.71 23.14
N ALA A 159 2.37 -8.81 24.33
CA ALA A 159 1.67 -8.53 25.59
C ALA A 159 1.38 -7.02 25.73
N VAL A 160 2.38 -6.15 25.52
CA VAL A 160 2.18 -4.69 25.61
C VAL A 160 1.21 -4.20 24.54
N SER A 161 1.35 -4.68 23.29
CA SER A 161 0.43 -4.32 22.22
C SER A 161 -1.00 -4.79 22.52
N GLY A 162 -1.16 -5.98 23.11
CA GLY A 162 -2.45 -6.50 23.56
C GLY A 162 -3.08 -5.61 24.64
N CYS A 163 -2.31 -5.22 25.66
CA CYS A 163 -2.79 -4.33 26.73
C CYS A 163 -3.18 -2.95 26.21
N VAL A 164 -2.35 -2.33 25.36
CA VAL A 164 -2.65 -1.03 24.76
C VAL A 164 -3.91 -1.12 23.89
N ASN A 165 -4.03 -2.16 23.07
CA ASN A 165 -5.21 -2.36 22.24
C ASN A 165 -6.48 -2.58 23.09
N PHE A 166 -6.39 -3.37 24.15
CA PHE A 166 -7.48 -3.55 25.11
C PHE A 166 -7.91 -2.22 25.75
N ALA A 167 -6.95 -1.40 26.18
CA ALA A 167 -7.24 -0.07 26.74
C ALA A 167 -7.91 0.85 25.72
N LEU A 168 -7.45 0.88 24.47
CA LEU A 168 -8.07 1.66 23.39
C LEU A 168 -9.49 1.21 23.09
N VAL A 169 -9.74 -0.11 23.05
CA VAL A 169 -11.08 -0.67 22.85
C VAL A 169 -11.99 -0.33 24.03
N ALA A 170 -11.50 -0.46 25.27
CA ALA A 170 -12.26 -0.12 26.47
C ALA A 170 -12.64 1.38 26.51
N LEU A 171 -11.70 2.27 26.17
CA LEU A 171 -11.98 3.71 26.02
C LEU A 171 -13.00 3.97 24.91
N GLY A 172 -12.87 3.32 23.75
CA GLY A 172 -13.83 3.43 22.65
C GLY A 172 -15.25 3.01 23.06
N ILE A 173 -15.40 1.87 23.74
CA ILE A 173 -16.69 1.41 24.27
C ILE A 173 -17.23 2.38 25.32
N GLY A 174 -16.37 2.92 26.19
CA GLY A 174 -16.75 3.93 27.17
C GLY A 174 -17.31 5.19 26.53
N LEU A 175 -16.66 5.69 25.46
CA LEU A 175 -17.14 6.83 24.69
C LEU A 175 -18.47 6.56 23.98
N ILE A 176 -18.61 5.39 23.35
CA ILE A 176 -19.87 5.00 22.70
C ILE A 176 -20.99 4.92 23.75
N THR A 177 -20.71 4.37 24.93
CA THR A 177 -21.68 4.26 26.02
C THR A 177 -22.09 5.65 26.52
N TRP A 178 -21.13 6.54 26.72
CA TRP A 178 -21.39 7.93 27.10
C TRP A 178 -22.25 8.67 26.07
N SER A 179 -21.86 8.61 24.79
CA SER A 179 -22.62 9.22 23.69
C SER A 179 -24.03 8.64 23.61
N THR A 180 -24.20 7.34 23.83
CA THR A 180 -25.53 6.69 23.83
C THR A 180 -26.41 7.17 24.98
N ILE A 181 -25.87 7.25 26.20
CA ILE A 181 -26.62 7.74 27.36
C ILE A 181 -27.07 9.18 27.11
N ARG A 182 -26.16 10.05 26.69
CA ARG A 182 -26.46 11.46 26.39
C ARG A 182 -27.48 11.61 25.27
N LEU A 183 -27.31 10.87 24.17
CA LEU A 183 -28.20 10.89 23.02
C LEU A 183 -29.63 10.50 23.43
N VAL A 184 -29.80 9.47 24.27
CA VAL A 184 -31.11 9.04 24.75
C VAL A 184 -31.72 10.04 25.73
N THR A 185 -30.92 10.62 26.63
CA THR A 185 -31.42 11.58 27.64
C THR A 185 -31.80 12.92 27.05
N GLU A 186 -31.13 13.36 25.98
CA GLU A 186 -31.29 14.69 25.37
C GLU A 186 -31.96 14.63 23.99
N TRP A 187 -32.51 13.47 23.62
CA TRP A 187 -33.09 13.23 22.29
C TRP A 187 -34.14 14.27 21.87
N THR A 188 -34.96 14.73 22.82
CA THR A 188 -36.03 15.71 22.58
C THR A 188 -35.53 17.14 22.44
N THR A 189 -34.32 17.43 22.91
CA THR A 189 -33.70 18.76 22.83
C THR A 189 -32.77 18.93 21.62
N LEU A 190 -32.41 17.82 20.97
CA LEU A 190 -31.53 17.81 19.81
C LEU A 190 -32.30 18.14 18.52
N ASP A 191 -31.70 18.99 17.68
CA ASP A 191 -32.21 19.22 16.33
C ASP A 191 -31.88 18.00 15.45
N GLN A 192 -32.86 17.11 15.31
CA GLN A 192 -32.78 15.89 14.50
C GLN A 192 -32.43 16.19 13.05
N LYS A 193 -32.89 17.32 12.51
CA LYS A 193 -32.60 17.72 11.13
C LYS A 193 -31.14 18.11 11.00
N GLU A 194 -30.60 18.88 11.93
CA GLU A 194 -29.19 19.26 11.93
C GLU A 194 -28.26 18.04 12.06
N LEU A 195 -28.59 17.12 12.98
CA LEU A 195 -27.88 15.84 13.15
C LEU A 195 -27.85 15.01 11.86
N PHE A 196 -29.01 14.91 11.19
CA PHE A 196 -29.11 14.19 9.93
C PHE A 196 -28.27 14.86 8.85
N LEU A 197 -28.32 16.19 8.73
CA LEU A 197 -27.50 16.94 7.77
C LEU A 197 -26.00 16.81 8.06
N GLN A 198 -25.59 16.79 9.33
CA GLN A 198 -24.18 16.58 9.71
C GLN A 198 -23.69 15.18 9.34
N LEU A 199 -24.47 14.14 9.66
CA LEU A 199 -24.15 12.76 9.27
C LEU A 199 -24.09 12.62 7.75
N PHE A 200 -25.10 13.13 7.07
CA PHE A 200 -25.20 13.04 5.62
C PHE A 200 -24.04 13.78 4.95
N MET A 201 -23.66 14.95 5.47
CA MET A 201 -22.50 15.73 5.01
C MET A 201 -21.18 14.98 5.13
N ALA A 202 -20.96 14.30 6.26
CA ALA A 202 -19.76 13.47 6.43
C ALA A 202 -19.64 12.37 5.35
N VAL A 203 -20.77 11.92 4.79
CA VAL A 203 -20.82 10.93 3.72
C VAL A 203 -20.71 11.57 2.32
N TRP A 204 -21.56 12.56 2.03
CA TRP A 204 -21.66 13.09 0.66
C TRP A 204 -20.48 14.00 0.30
N LEU A 205 -19.90 14.74 1.25
CA LEU A 205 -18.82 15.69 0.93
C LEU A 205 -17.56 14.97 0.41
N PRO A 206 -17.02 13.91 1.07
CA PRO A 206 -15.90 13.17 0.51
C PRO A 206 -16.21 12.53 -0.85
N LEU A 207 -17.44 12.01 -1.03
CA LEU A 207 -17.87 11.47 -2.32
C LEU A 207 -17.95 12.55 -3.41
N ALA A 208 -18.43 13.75 -3.08
CA ALA A 208 -18.48 14.89 -3.99
C ALA A 208 -17.09 15.46 -4.31
N LEU A 209 -16.08 15.19 -3.49
CA LEU A 209 -14.68 15.48 -3.80
C LEU A 209 -14.10 14.53 -4.86
N PHE A 210 -14.66 13.33 -5.04
CA PHE A 210 -14.10 12.33 -5.95
C PHE A 210 -13.84 12.84 -7.38
N PRO A 211 -14.76 13.55 -8.06
CA PRO A 211 -14.50 14.07 -9.41
C PRO A 211 -13.30 15.01 -9.45
N PHE A 212 -13.15 15.89 -8.45
CA PHE A 212 -11.99 16.78 -8.34
C PHE A 212 -10.71 16.00 -8.07
N LEU A 213 -10.74 15.05 -7.11
CA LEU A 213 -9.59 14.22 -6.77
C LEU A 213 -9.11 13.39 -7.96
N TYR A 214 -10.05 12.83 -8.73
CA TYR A 214 -9.77 12.08 -9.95
C TYR A 214 -9.14 12.97 -11.01
N GLY A 215 -9.77 14.11 -11.30
CA GLY A 215 -9.28 15.08 -12.28
C GLY A 215 -7.88 15.58 -11.93
N PHE A 216 -7.66 15.96 -10.67
CA PHE A 216 -6.36 16.39 -10.17
C PHE A 216 -5.29 15.29 -10.29
N ALA A 217 -5.59 14.07 -9.84
CA ALA A 217 -4.65 12.95 -9.94
C ALA A 217 -4.34 12.59 -11.41
N TYR A 218 -5.32 12.73 -12.30
CA TYR A 218 -5.15 12.49 -13.73
C TYR A 218 -4.26 13.56 -14.37
N VAL A 219 -4.55 14.85 -14.15
CA VAL A 219 -3.72 15.96 -14.65
C VAL A 219 -2.28 15.83 -14.13
N ALA A 220 -2.09 15.53 -12.85
CA ALA A 220 -0.76 15.32 -12.28
C ALA A 220 -0.02 14.13 -12.92
N ALA A 221 -0.73 13.03 -13.22
CA ALA A 221 -0.14 11.88 -13.91
C ALA A 221 0.26 12.23 -15.35
N VAL A 222 -0.60 12.93 -16.08
CA VAL A 222 -0.35 13.38 -17.45
C VAL A 222 0.82 14.37 -17.52
N GLU A 223 0.86 15.39 -16.65
CA GLU A 223 1.99 16.31 -16.58
C GLU A 223 3.32 15.57 -16.32
N GLY A 224 3.28 14.55 -15.45
CA GLY A 224 4.42 13.68 -15.18
C GLY A 224 4.88 12.89 -16.41
N ILE A 225 3.94 12.34 -17.20
CA ILE A 225 4.23 11.64 -18.46
C ILE A 225 4.81 12.61 -19.48
N LEU A 226 4.11 13.72 -19.76
CA LEU A 226 4.51 14.69 -20.78
C LEU A 226 5.89 15.28 -20.50
N SER A 227 6.19 15.56 -19.23
CA SER A 227 7.51 16.05 -18.81
C SER A 227 8.62 15.01 -19.00
N ARG A 228 8.32 13.71 -18.90
CA ARG A 228 9.29 12.63 -19.18
C ARG A 228 9.46 12.43 -20.67
N ILE A 229 8.36 12.44 -21.43
CA ILE A 229 8.37 12.31 -22.89
C ILE A 229 9.18 13.44 -23.52
N SER A 230 9.01 14.70 -23.05
CA SER A 230 9.78 15.85 -23.55
C SER A 230 11.25 15.83 -23.16
N ARG A 231 11.66 15.02 -22.18
CA ARG A 231 13.07 14.83 -21.81
C ARG A 231 13.73 13.68 -22.56
N LEU A 232 12.95 12.70 -23.01
CA LEU A 232 13.44 11.52 -23.73
C LEU A 232 13.42 11.68 -25.25
N ASN A 233 12.58 12.58 -25.78
CA ASN A 233 12.43 12.80 -27.22
C ASN A 233 12.70 14.27 -27.53
N ASP A 234 13.47 14.52 -28.59
CA ASP A 234 13.75 15.87 -29.08
C ASP A 234 12.51 16.46 -29.78
N ASP A 235 12.12 17.67 -29.35
CA ASP A 235 11.01 18.49 -29.87
C ASP A 235 9.67 17.76 -30.09
N VAL A 236 8.96 17.53 -28.97
CA VAL A 236 7.60 16.96 -28.94
C VAL A 236 6.57 18.07 -29.13
N ASP A 237 5.90 18.08 -30.28
CA ASP A 237 4.84 19.04 -30.61
C ASP A 237 3.60 18.87 -29.71
N TRP A 238 2.83 19.94 -29.51
CA TRP A 238 1.60 19.92 -28.70
C TRP A 238 0.55 18.95 -29.26
N ARG A 239 0.56 18.70 -30.58
CA ARG A 239 -0.33 17.74 -31.26
C ARG A 239 -0.09 16.30 -30.78
N GLU A 240 1.17 15.91 -30.61
CA GLU A 240 1.52 14.60 -30.08
C GLU A 240 1.09 14.49 -28.61
N LYS A 241 1.30 15.54 -27.82
CA LYS A 241 0.84 15.60 -26.42
C LYS A 241 -0.67 15.45 -26.29
N ALA A 242 -1.42 16.13 -27.17
CA ALA A 242 -2.88 16.02 -27.23
C ALA A 242 -3.33 14.62 -27.66
N GLY A 243 -2.63 14.00 -28.63
CA GLY A 243 -2.93 12.65 -29.08
C GLY A 243 -2.76 11.60 -27.98
N ILE A 244 -1.68 11.70 -27.19
CA ILE A 244 -1.46 10.84 -26.03
C ILE A 244 -2.56 11.02 -24.99
N LEU A 245 -2.95 12.27 -24.69
CA LEU A 245 -4.01 12.56 -23.72
C LEU A 245 -5.34 11.93 -24.12
N VAL A 246 -5.71 12.04 -25.40
CA VAL A 246 -6.93 11.42 -25.95
C VAL A 246 -6.82 9.89 -25.95
N GLY A 247 -5.69 9.33 -26.35
CA GLY A 247 -5.49 7.88 -26.39
C GLY A 247 -5.55 7.22 -25.00
N LEU A 248 -5.09 7.91 -23.95
CA LEU A 248 -5.20 7.46 -22.56
C LEU A 248 -6.66 7.37 -22.05
N SER A 249 -7.64 7.92 -22.79
CA SER A 249 -9.07 7.80 -22.49
C SER A 249 -9.46 8.26 -21.08
N PHE A 250 -8.77 9.27 -20.54
CA PHE A 250 -8.93 9.73 -19.15
C PHE A 250 -8.71 8.66 -18.06
N SER A 251 -8.05 7.54 -18.38
CA SER A 251 -7.76 6.47 -17.41
C SER A 251 -6.57 6.84 -16.54
N LEU A 252 -6.82 7.12 -15.25
CA LEU A 252 -5.75 7.35 -14.26
C LEU A 252 -4.79 6.15 -14.15
N ARG A 253 -5.33 4.94 -14.32
CA ARG A 253 -4.58 3.68 -14.27
C ARG A 253 -3.53 3.64 -15.39
N THR A 254 -3.99 3.85 -16.62
CA THR A 254 -3.15 3.80 -17.82
C THR A 254 -2.12 4.91 -17.78
N ALA A 255 -2.52 6.12 -17.36
CA ALA A 255 -1.60 7.26 -17.21
C ALA A 255 -0.45 6.94 -16.22
N LYS A 256 -0.73 6.32 -15.08
CA LYS A 256 0.33 5.98 -14.10
C LYS A 256 1.19 4.79 -14.52
N ALA A 257 0.63 3.84 -15.25
CA ALA A 257 1.36 2.70 -15.79
C ALA A 257 2.26 3.06 -16.98
N PHE A 258 1.97 4.17 -17.67
CA PHE A 258 2.73 4.68 -18.80
C PHE A 258 4.15 5.09 -18.38
N SER A 259 5.11 4.17 -18.52
CA SER A 259 6.48 4.33 -18.03
C SER A 259 7.48 3.50 -18.83
N GLY A 260 8.78 3.78 -18.65
CA GLY A 260 9.87 2.99 -19.22
C GLY A 260 9.89 3.02 -20.76
N PRO A 261 9.97 1.86 -21.43
CA PRO A 261 10.05 1.77 -22.90
C PRO A 261 8.90 2.49 -23.63
N HIS A 262 7.72 2.53 -23.03
CA HIS A 262 6.51 3.13 -23.62
C HIS A 262 6.60 4.68 -23.78
N LEU A 263 7.59 5.32 -23.13
CA LEU A 263 7.84 6.76 -23.22
C LEU A 263 8.57 7.19 -24.51
N ARG A 264 9.14 6.24 -25.26
CA ARG A 264 9.77 6.52 -26.55
C ARG A 264 8.70 6.54 -27.63
N LEU A 265 8.58 7.68 -28.29
CA LEU A 265 7.69 7.83 -29.45
C LEU A 265 8.46 7.33 -30.66
N THR A 266 8.17 6.09 -31.07
CA THR A 266 8.74 5.49 -32.27
C THR A 266 7.67 5.43 -33.35
N GLY A 267 7.90 6.10 -34.49
CA GLY A 267 6.96 6.10 -35.62
C GLY A 267 6.45 7.49 -35.99
N ASP A 268 5.23 7.55 -36.52
CA ASP A 268 4.65 8.77 -37.11
C ASP A 268 4.37 9.86 -36.06
N ARG A 269 5.07 10.99 -36.22
CA ARG A 269 4.96 12.22 -35.42
C ARG A 269 3.68 13.01 -35.74
N THR A 270 2.53 12.34 -35.66
CA THR A 270 1.20 12.92 -35.92
C THR A 270 0.28 12.74 -34.72
N PHE A 271 -0.79 13.54 -34.65
CA PHE A 271 -1.82 13.40 -33.61
C PHE A 271 -2.40 11.98 -33.58
N LEU A 272 -2.76 11.42 -34.73
CA LEU A 272 -3.34 10.07 -34.83
C LEU A 272 -2.33 8.99 -34.46
N GLY A 273 -1.07 9.12 -34.89
CA GLY A 273 0.00 8.19 -34.48
C GLY A 273 0.20 8.18 -32.96
N ALA A 274 0.13 9.34 -32.32
CA ALA A 274 0.21 9.47 -30.86
C ALA A 274 -1.01 8.87 -30.13
N VAL A 275 -2.22 9.01 -30.69
CA VAL A 275 -3.43 8.35 -30.17
C VAL A 275 -3.30 6.83 -30.24
N ASP A 276 -2.88 6.30 -31.40
CA ASP A 276 -2.76 4.86 -31.63
C ASP A 276 -1.66 4.25 -30.77
N HIS A 277 -0.53 4.95 -30.60
CA HIS A 277 0.51 4.53 -29.65
C HIS A 277 -0.03 4.42 -28.22
N ALA A 278 -0.74 5.44 -27.73
CA ALA A 278 -1.31 5.41 -26.39
C ALA A 278 -2.39 4.33 -26.21
N ARG A 279 -3.19 4.06 -27.25
CA ARG A 279 -4.15 2.94 -27.26
C ARG A 279 -3.45 1.58 -27.23
N ASN A 280 -2.41 1.39 -28.02
CA ASN A 280 -1.63 0.15 -28.02
C ASN A 280 -1.00 -0.14 -26.65
N VAL A 281 -0.51 0.90 -25.97
CA VAL A 281 -0.01 0.76 -24.59
C VAL A 281 -1.13 0.37 -23.64
N LYS A 282 -2.31 0.97 -23.76
CA LYS A 282 -3.48 0.60 -22.97
C LYS A 282 -3.86 -0.86 -23.21
N ASP A 283 -3.97 -1.30 -24.46
CA ASP A 283 -4.34 -2.66 -24.81
C ASP A 283 -3.28 -3.70 -24.38
N ASP A 284 -2.00 -3.33 -24.37
CA ASP A 284 -0.95 -4.18 -23.80
C ASP A 284 -1.10 -4.33 -22.28
N LEU A 285 -1.39 -3.24 -21.57
CA LEU A 285 -1.64 -3.28 -20.13
C LEU A 285 -2.89 -4.10 -19.78
N ASP A 286 -3.98 -3.91 -20.52
CA ASP A 286 -5.23 -4.65 -20.33
C ASP A 286 -5.03 -6.15 -20.60
N ARG A 287 -4.23 -6.51 -21.62
CA ARG A 287 -3.85 -7.91 -21.90
C ARG A 287 -3.00 -8.53 -20.79
N ARG A 288 -2.05 -7.78 -20.21
CA ARG A 288 -1.24 -8.26 -19.08
C ARG A 288 -2.10 -8.51 -17.85
N GLU A 289 -3.01 -7.59 -17.53
CA GLU A 289 -3.93 -7.73 -16.39
C GLU A 289 -4.89 -8.92 -16.59
N ALA A 290 -5.44 -9.09 -17.80
CA ALA A 290 -6.30 -10.23 -18.11
C ALA A 290 -5.56 -11.56 -17.94
N LYS A 291 -4.31 -11.65 -18.42
CA LYS A 291 -3.45 -12.83 -18.21
C LYS A 291 -3.15 -13.07 -16.72
N ALA A 292 -2.89 -12.00 -15.96
CA ALA A 292 -2.64 -12.10 -14.53
C ALA A 292 -3.85 -12.64 -13.76
N LEU A 293 -5.04 -12.14 -14.09
CA LEU A 293 -6.30 -12.58 -13.49
C LEU A 293 -6.62 -14.03 -13.86
N ASP A 294 -6.42 -14.41 -15.12
CA ASP A 294 -6.58 -15.79 -15.60
C ASP A 294 -5.61 -16.75 -14.90
N GLN A 295 -4.35 -16.34 -14.72
CA GLN A 295 -3.37 -17.11 -13.95
C GLN A 295 -3.80 -17.30 -12.49
N VAL A 296 -4.28 -16.23 -11.83
CA VAL A 296 -4.77 -16.32 -10.44
C VAL A 296 -6.00 -17.23 -10.34
N GLN A 297 -6.98 -17.07 -11.22
CA GLN A 297 -8.17 -17.91 -11.26
C GLN A 297 -7.84 -19.38 -11.53
N THR A 298 -6.88 -19.63 -12.42
CA THR A 298 -6.40 -20.99 -12.71
C THR A 298 -5.71 -21.60 -11.50
N LEU A 299 -4.89 -20.83 -10.77
CA LEU A 299 -4.25 -21.28 -9.53
C LEU A 299 -5.28 -21.60 -8.44
N ASP A 300 -6.33 -20.79 -8.30
CA ASP A 300 -7.42 -21.03 -7.36
C ASP A 300 -8.26 -22.26 -7.76
N ALA A 301 -8.54 -22.43 -9.05
CA ALA A 301 -9.32 -23.56 -9.56
C ALA A 301 -8.57 -24.90 -9.44
N LEU A 302 -7.25 -24.88 -9.58
CA LEU A 302 -6.38 -26.06 -9.43
C LEU A 302 -5.84 -26.24 -8.00
N ALA A 303 -6.29 -25.43 -7.04
CA ALA A 303 -5.88 -25.56 -5.65
C ALA A 303 -6.30 -26.93 -5.09
N GLY A 304 -5.32 -27.72 -4.64
CA GLY A 304 -5.54 -29.08 -4.15
C GLY A 304 -5.77 -30.15 -5.23
N ALA A 305 -5.62 -29.81 -6.51
CA ALA A 305 -5.67 -30.80 -7.59
C ALA A 305 -4.49 -31.78 -7.48
N VAL A 306 -4.79 -33.08 -7.57
CA VAL A 306 -3.78 -34.14 -7.50
C VAL A 306 -3.38 -34.54 -8.92
N GLY A 307 -2.07 -34.57 -9.19
CA GLY A 307 -1.50 -35.06 -10.45
C GLY A 307 -0.68 -34.02 -11.20
N ALA A 308 -0.11 -34.46 -12.32
CA ALA A 308 0.68 -33.64 -13.23
C ALA A 308 -0.07 -33.41 -14.55
N ASP A 309 0.24 -32.32 -15.23
CA ASP A 309 -0.22 -32.04 -16.58
C ASP A 309 0.49 -32.94 -17.63
N SER A 310 0.14 -32.75 -18.90
CA SER A 310 0.74 -33.52 -20.02
C SER A 310 2.25 -33.31 -20.19
N THR A 311 2.85 -32.30 -19.54
CA THR A 311 4.29 -32.04 -19.55
C THR A 311 5.01 -32.62 -18.33
N GLY A 312 4.26 -33.23 -17.40
CA GLY A 312 4.79 -33.77 -16.15
C GLY A 312 4.92 -32.73 -15.04
N ALA A 313 4.43 -31.51 -15.25
CA ALA A 313 4.46 -30.44 -14.24
C ALA A 313 3.22 -30.53 -13.34
N GLN A 314 3.36 -30.24 -12.04
CA GLN A 314 2.26 -30.35 -11.08
C GLN A 314 1.09 -29.41 -11.42
N LEU A 315 -0.14 -29.88 -11.17
CA LEU A 315 -1.38 -29.11 -11.37
C LEU A 315 -1.61 -28.05 -10.29
N ASP A 316 -1.46 -28.41 -9.00
CA ASP A 316 -1.48 -27.44 -7.90
C ASP A 316 -0.14 -26.72 -7.82
N ARG A 317 -0.13 -25.48 -8.33
CA ARG A 317 1.07 -24.64 -8.45
C ARG A 317 1.11 -23.48 -7.45
N ARG A 318 0.34 -23.55 -6.38
CA ARG A 318 0.35 -22.51 -5.33
C ARG A 318 1.76 -22.35 -4.77
N GLU A 319 2.21 -21.10 -4.69
CA GLU A 319 3.52 -20.70 -4.15
C GLU A 319 4.77 -21.20 -4.91
N PHE A 320 4.63 -21.77 -6.12
CA PHE A 320 5.78 -22.20 -6.94
C PHE A 320 6.70 -21.02 -7.30
N ASN A 321 6.13 -19.93 -7.83
CA ASN A 321 6.88 -18.72 -8.21
C ASN A 321 7.69 -18.13 -7.05
N GLY A 322 7.05 -17.96 -5.89
CA GLY A 322 7.70 -17.45 -4.68
C GLY A 322 8.83 -18.36 -4.19
N THR A 323 8.57 -19.67 -4.19
CA THR A 323 9.56 -20.69 -3.80
C THR A 323 10.77 -20.69 -4.73
N LYS A 324 10.56 -20.72 -6.06
CA LYS A 324 11.65 -20.67 -7.05
C LYS A 324 12.50 -19.41 -6.90
N LYS A 325 11.87 -18.25 -6.70
CA LYS A 325 12.57 -16.97 -6.50
C LYS A 325 13.40 -16.96 -5.22
N ALA A 326 12.84 -17.47 -4.11
CA ALA A 326 13.56 -17.58 -2.86
C ALA A 326 14.76 -18.52 -2.98
N LEU A 327 14.59 -19.70 -3.58
CA LEU A 327 15.66 -20.68 -3.78
C LEU A 327 16.76 -20.13 -4.71
N ARG A 328 16.43 -19.50 -5.84
CA ARG A 328 17.42 -18.85 -6.72
C ARG A 328 18.14 -17.70 -6.06
N TRP A 329 17.45 -16.92 -5.22
CA TRP A 329 18.08 -15.87 -4.44
C TRP A 329 19.08 -16.44 -3.44
N LEU A 330 18.72 -17.52 -2.74
CA LEU A 330 19.62 -18.22 -1.82
C LEU A 330 20.86 -18.73 -2.56
N HIS A 331 20.70 -19.29 -3.76
CA HIS A 331 21.82 -19.71 -4.60
C HIS A 331 22.73 -18.53 -4.95
N THR A 332 22.15 -17.40 -5.39
CA THR A 332 22.90 -16.17 -5.66
C THR A 332 23.70 -15.69 -4.44
N CYS A 333 23.08 -15.72 -3.25
CA CYS A 333 23.73 -15.37 -1.99
C CYS A 333 24.85 -16.34 -1.61
N GLN A 334 24.62 -17.66 -1.72
CA GLN A 334 25.62 -18.69 -1.45
C GLN A 334 26.85 -18.51 -2.37
N SER A 335 26.63 -18.41 -3.68
CA SER A 335 27.69 -18.23 -4.67
C SER A 335 28.45 -16.91 -4.49
N GLY A 336 27.75 -15.82 -4.13
CA GLY A 336 28.37 -14.51 -3.91
C GLY A 336 29.28 -14.44 -2.67
N TRP A 337 29.06 -15.31 -1.68
CA TRP A 337 29.83 -15.35 -0.42
C TRP A 337 30.85 -16.48 -0.37
N TYR A 338 30.78 -17.44 -1.29
CA TYR A 338 31.61 -18.65 -1.33
C TYR A 338 33.11 -18.39 -1.19
N GLU A 339 33.68 -17.50 -2.02
CA GLU A 339 35.11 -17.18 -2.00
C GLU A 339 35.51 -16.42 -0.72
N ARG A 340 34.63 -15.55 -0.22
CA ARG A 340 34.86 -14.78 1.02
C ARG A 340 34.88 -15.65 2.27
N GLN A 341 34.30 -16.84 2.20
CA GLN A 341 34.32 -17.83 3.28
C GLN A 341 35.37 -18.93 3.07
N GLY A 342 36.35 -18.70 2.19
CA GLY A 342 37.42 -19.65 1.93
C GLY A 342 36.95 -20.88 1.15
N ASN A 343 36.12 -20.67 0.13
CA ASN A 343 35.52 -21.70 -0.72
C ASN A 343 34.61 -22.67 0.05
N ARG A 344 33.73 -22.10 0.88
CA ARG A 344 32.76 -22.83 1.70
C ARG A 344 31.40 -22.14 1.65
N PHE A 345 30.34 -22.94 1.77
CA PHE A 345 28.96 -22.46 1.87
C PHE A 345 28.60 -22.11 3.32
N TRP A 346 27.65 -21.20 3.50
CA TRP A 346 27.14 -20.85 4.83
C TRP A 346 25.97 -21.77 5.21
N GLY A 347 25.80 -22.04 6.52
CA GLY A 347 24.84 -23.02 7.03
C GLY A 347 23.44 -22.44 7.31
N ALA A 348 22.54 -23.26 7.85
CA ALA A 348 21.15 -22.87 8.09
C ALA A 348 20.96 -21.53 8.86
N GLU A 349 21.96 -21.13 9.66
CA GLU A 349 21.92 -19.97 10.55
C GLU A 349 21.67 -18.61 9.88
N ARG A 350 21.94 -18.47 8.57
CA ARG A 350 21.75 -17.19 7.84
C ARG A 350 20.54 -17.18 6.91
N THR A 351 19.77 -18.27 6.85
CA THR A 351 18.68 -18.43 5.88
C THR A 351 17.62 -17.35 6.04
N ASP A 352 17.19 -17.11 7.28
CA ASP A 352 16.11 -16.16 7.60
C ASP A 352 16.52 -14.72 7.30
N ASP A 353 17.78 -14.36 7.58
CA ASP A 353 18.30 -13.03 7.32
C ASP A 353 18.38 -12.74 5.82
N MET A 354 18.74 -13.74 5.00
CA MET A 354 18.87 -13.57 3.55
C MET A 354 17.52 -13.51 2.82
N LEU A 355 16.47 -14.10 3.38
CA LEU A 355 15.12 -14.11 2.79
C LEU A 355 14.25 -12.91 3.19
N ARG A 356 14.69 -12.07 4.13
CA ARG A 356 13.91 -10.90 4.55
C ARG A 356 14.08 -9.70 3.58
N PRO A 357 12.99 -8.95 3.28
CA PRO A 357 11.60 -9.21 3.65
C PRO A 357 10.92 -10.27 2.77
N LEU A 358 10.17 -11.19 3.37
CA LEU A 358 9.47 -12.29 2.69
C LEU A 358 8.40 -11.82 1.69
N SER A 359 7.89 -10.60 1.87
CA SER A 359 6.95 -9.96 0.94
C SER A 359 7.50 -9.80 -0.49
N ARG A 360 8.83 -9.82 -0.66
CA ARG A 360 9.49 -9.85 -1.97
C ARG A 360 9.19 -11.14 -2.75
N TYR A 361 9.00 -12.24 -2.04
CA TYR A 361 8.81 -13.58 -2.59
C TYR A 361 7.36 -14.05 -2.53
N GLU A 362 6.44 -13.26 -1.96
CA GLU A 362 5.03 -13.66 -1.77
C GLU A 362 4.88 -14.94 -0.94
N LEU A 363 5.82 -15.17 -0.02
CA LEU A 363 5.81 -16.34 0.88
C LEU A 363 5.19 -15.96 2.24
N PRO A 364 4.53 -16.92 2.92
CA PRO A 364 4.04 -16.73 4.28
C PRO A 364 5.20 -16.48 5.27
N ASP A 365 4.89 -15.91 6.43
CA ASP A 365 5.88 -15.63 7.48
C ASP A 365 6.61 -16.91 7.95
N ASP A 366 5.88 -18.03 8.04
CA ASP A 366 6.45 -19.37 8.16
C ASP A 366 6.73 -19.94 6.77
N HIS A 367 7.84 -19.49 6.18
CA HIS A 367 8.15 -19.81 4.78
C HIS A 367 8.59 -21.26 4.57
N GLY A 368 8.96 -22.03 5.61
CA GLY A 368 9.28 -23.46 5.48
C GLY A 368 10.45 -23.81 4.54
N VAL A 369 11.32 -22.86 4.23
CA VAL A 369 12.54 -23.10 3.42
C VAL A 369 13.63 -23.63 4.35
N VAL A 370 14.20 -24.77 4.01
CA VAL A 370 15.27 -25.42 4.76
C VAL A 370 16.55 -25.33 3.94
N VAL A 371 17.67 -24.96 4.57
CA VAL A 371 19.01 -24.97 3.97
C VAL A 371 19.90 -25.87 4.80
N GLU A 372 20.57 -26.81 4.14
CA GLU A 372 21.54 -27.70 4.75
C GLU A 372 22.88 -27.64 4.00
N THR A 373 23.95 -27.80 4.77
CA THR A 373 25.31 -27.91 4.25
C THR A 373 25.95 -29.19 4.77
N THR A 374 26.87 -29.76 4.00
CA THR A 374 27.70 -30.86 4.47
C THR A 374 28.56 -30.41 5.67
N PRO A 375 29.07 -31.33 6.52
CA PRO A 375 29.90 -30.97 7.68
C PRO A 375 31.15 -30.16 7.32
N ASP A 376 31.72 -30.40 6.14
CA ASP A 376 32.86 -29.69 5.56
C ASP A 376 32.47 -28.41 4.82
N ARG A 377 31.15 -28.14 4.69
CA ARG A 377 30.55 -26.98 4.00
C ARG A 377 30.97 -26.82 2.54
N THR A 378 31.34 -27.92 1.89
CA THR A 378 31.71 -27.94 0.46
C THR A 378 30.50 -28.10 -0.45
N ARG A 379 29.39 -28.63 0.05
CA ARG A 379 28.12 -28.75 -0.68
C ARG A 379 26.98 -28.18 0.15
N TRP A 380 25.97 -27.67 -0.54
CA TRP A 380 24.74 -27.21 0.09
C TRP A 380 23.53 -27.58 -0.74
N ARG A 381 22.39 -27.68 -0.06
CA ARG A 381 21.08 -27.83 -0.67
C ARG A 381 20.07 -27.00 0.11
N GLY A 382 19.14 -26.38 -0.59
CA GLY A 382 17.99 -25.72 -0.03
C GLY A 382 16.72 -26.28 -0.65
N TRP A 383 15.69 -26.51 0.13
CA TRP A 383 14.41 -26.98 -0.39
C TRP A 383 13.24 -26.47 0.42
N ARG A 384 12.04 -26.62 -0.16
CA ARG A 384 10.78 -26.26 0.48
C ARG A 384 9.69 -27.24 0.08
N ILE A 385 8.85 -27.60 1.04
CA ILE A 385 7.63 -28.37 0.80
C ILE A 385 6.50 -27.37 0.52
N LEU A 386 5.86 -27.52 -0.64
CA LEU A 386 4.76 -26.70 -1.10
C LEU A 386 3.43 -27.12 -0.43
N PRO A 387 2.37 -26.28 -0.49
CA PRO A 387 1.05 -26.65 0.04
C PRO A 387 0.46 -27.94 -0.55
N SER A 388 0.84 -28.29 -1.78
CA SER A 388 0.46 -29.56 -2.43
C SER A 388 1.20 -30.79 -1.90
N GLY A 389 2.21 -30.61 -1.04
CA GLY A 389 3.12 -31.65 -0.58
C GLY A 389 4.31 -31.89 -1.50
N TRP A 390 4.33 -31.28 -2.69
CA TRP A 390 5.46 -31.35 -3.62
C TRP A 390 6.68 -30.59 -3.10
N VAL A 391 7.87 -31.03 -3.48
CA VAL A 391 9.13 -30.44 -2.99
C VAL A 391 9.92 -29.85 -4.14
N LEU A 392 10.30 -28.58 -4.00
CA LEU A 392 11.28 -27.93 -4.87
C LEU A 392 12.57 -27.71 -4.10
N GLY A 393 13.70 -27.98 -4.75
CA GLY A 393 15.02 -27.77 -4.19
C GLY A 393 16.02 -27.21 -5.18
N ILE A 394 17.02 -26.52 -4.66
CA ILE A 394 18.20 -26.05 -5.38
C ILE A 394 19.44 -26.40 -4.57
N GLY A 395 20.57 -26.65 -5.20
CA GLY A 395 21.82 -26.92 -4.51
C GLY A 395 23.04 -26.65 -5.36
N ALA A 396 24.21 -26.73 -4.75
CA ALA A 396 25.48 -26.55 -5.45
C ALA A 396 26.60 -27.36 -4.79
N THR A 397 27.57 -27.76 -5.61
CA THR A 397 28.83 -28.40 -5.21
C THR A 397 30.04 -27.46 -5.34
N ASP A 398 29.90 -26.39 -6.13
CA ASP A 398 30.87 -25.32 -6.31
C ASP A 398 30.14 -23.97 -6.55
N ARG A 399 30.91 -22.89 -6.71
CA ARG A 399 30.39 -21.52 -6.89
C ARG A 399 29.44 -21.37 -8.08
N THR A 400 29.69 -22.10 -9.17
CA THR A 400 29.04 -21.96 -10.48
C THR A 400 28.01 -23.05 -10.76
N SER A 401 28.12 -24.19 -10.09
CA SER A 401 27.17 -25.29 -10.20
C SER A 401 25.80 -24.87 -9.66
N GLU A 402 24.75 -25.26 -10.37
CA GLU A 402 23.37 -25.11 -9.93
C GLU A 402 22.66 -26.43 -10.22
N PHE A 403 22.17 -27.08 -9.18
CA PHE A 403 21.40 -28.31 -9.30
C PHE A 403 19.97 -28.06 -8.86
N LEU A 404 19.01 -28.55 -9.65
CA LEU A 404 17.59 -28.41 -9.42
C LEU A 404 16.99 -29.74 -9.00
N TYR A 405 16.07 -29.68 -8.04
CA TYR A 405 15.31 -30.81 -7.54
C TYR A 405 13.81 -30.51 -7.61
N ALA A 406 13.03 -31.47 -8.08
CA ALA A 406 11.58 -31.47 -7.99
C ALA A 406 11.09 -32.90 -7.74
N GLY A 407 10.32 -33.12 -6.68
CA GLY A 407 9.86 -34.47 -6.34
C GLY A 407 8.84 -34.54 -5.20
N PRO A 408 8.27 -35.73 -4.95
CA PRO A 408 7.22 -35.94 -3.95
C PRO A 408 7.75 -36.04 -2.51
N ALA A 409 9.07 -36.15 -2.33
CA ALA A 409 9.70 -36.37 -1.03
C ALA A 409 10.82 -35.37 -0.79
N ARG A 410 11.33 -35.34 0.44
CA ARG A 410 12.50 -34.53 0.78
C ARG A 410 13.74 -35.12 0.10
N PRO A 411 14.66 -34.29 -0.40
CA PRO A 411 15.89 -34.80 -1.00
C PRO A 411 16.71 -35.55 0.07
N SER A 412 16.98 -36.83 -0.16
CA SER A 412 17.82 -37.65 0.72
C SER A 412 19.30 -37.54 0.35
N SER A 413 19.63 -37.42 -0.94
CA SER A 413 21.00 -37.31 -1.44
C SER A 413 21.48 -35.87 -1.66
N TRP A 414 22.79 -35.71 -1.81
CA TRP A 414 23.39 -34.41 -2.09
C TRP A 414 23.42 -34.12 -3.60
N PRO A 415 23.44 -32.84 -4.00
CA PRO A 415 23.68 -32.45 -5.37
C PRO A 415 24.95 -33.11 -5.94
N GLY A 416 24.82 -33.73 -7.11
CA GLY A 416 25.91 -34.42 -7.80
C GLY A 416 26.14 -35.89 -7.40
N ASP A 417 25.43 -36.43 -6.40
CA ASP A 417 25.55 -37.86 -6.02
C ASP A 417 24.64 -38.78 -6.85
N ASP A 418 23.43 -38.32 -7.20
CA ASP A 418 22.43 -39.10 -7.94
C ASP A 418 21.82 -38.27 -9.09
N ASP A 419 21.19 -38.96 -10.05
CA ASP A 419 20.45 -38.35 -11.18
C ASP A 419 19.17 -37.60 -10.76
N VAL A 420 18.79 -37.64 -9.48
CA VAL A 420 17.61 -36.93 -8.95
C VAL A 420 17.85 -35.42 -8.87
N TRP A 421 19.12 -34.99 -8.74
CA TRP A 421 19.52 -33.59 -8.82
C TRP A 421 19.96 -33.27 -10.24
N ILE A 422 19.16 -32.49 -10.96
CA ILE A 422 19.41 -32.15 -12.36
C ILE A 422 20.30 -30.91 -12.43
N ASP A 423 21.46 -31.03 -13.06
CA ASP A 423 22.34 -29.88 -13.33
C ASP A 423 21.62 -28.89 -14.27
N ALA A 424 21.47 -27.64 -13.81
CA ALA A 424 20.80 -26.57 -14.53
C ALA A 424 21.54 -26.18 -15.82
N ALA A 425 22.81 -26.56 -15.98
CA ALA A 425 23.54 -26.41 -17.24
C ALA A 425 23.04 -27.37 -18.34
N ARG A 426 22.25 -28.40 -18.00
CA ARG A 426 21.60 -29.29 -18.99
C ARG A 426 20.43 -28.56 -19.67
N GLN A 427 20.13 -28.97 -20.91
CA GLN A 427 19.00 -28.40 -21.68
C GLN A 427 17.63 -28.87 -21.20
N GLU A 428 17.56 -29.98 -20.45
CA GLU A 428 16.30 -30.55 -19.95
C GLU A 428 16.22 -30.37 -18.43
N TRP A 429 15.41 -29.40 -17.99
CA TRP A 429 15.14 -29.14 -16.58
C TRP A 429 13.95 -29.98 -16.08
N PRO A 430 13.78 -30.15 -14.76
CA PRO A 430 12.53 -30.70 -14.24
C PRO A 430 11.35 -29.85 -14.76
N ALA A 431 10.29 -30.49 -15.24
CA ALA A 431 9.13 -29.81 -15.86
C ALA A 431 8.56 -28.69 -14.97
N ASP A 432 8.59 -28.91 -13.66
CA ASP A 432 8.19 -27.92 -12.68
C ASP A 432 9.07 -26.68 -12.63
N TRP A 433 10.37 -26.78 -12.89
CA TRP A 433 11.32 -25.67 -12.94
C TRP A 433 11.27 -24.93 -14.28
N ASP A 434 11.04 -25.65 -15.38
CA ASP A 434 10.95 -25.09 -16.74
C ASP A 434 9.70 -24.23 -16.94
N ARG A 435 8.57 -24.62 -16.34
CA ARG A 435 7.31 -23.87 -16.44
C ARG A 435 7.42 -22.48 -15.80
N ASN A 436 7.00 -21.45 -16.54
CA ASN A 436 6.97 -20.08 -16.04
C ASN A 436 5.76 -19.84 -15.11
N ASP A 437 6.04 -19.62 -13.83
CA ASP A 437 5.03 -19.35 -12.79
C ASP A 437 4.92 -17.86 -12.46
N GLU A 438 5.66 -16.99 -13.17
CA GLU A 438 5.56 -15.57 -12.94
C GLU A 438 4.18 -15.04 -13.35
N ILE A 439 3.48 -14.49 -12.37
CA ILE A 439 2.25 -13.75 -12.62
C ILE A 439 2.64 -12.47 -13.36
N ALA A 440 2.09 -12.27 -14.57
CA ALA A 440 2.32 -11.03 -15.32
C ALA A 440 1.81 -9.85 -14.47
N ARG A 441 2.70 -8.97 -14.01
CA ARG A 441 2.34 -7.83 -13.16
C ARG A 441 2.28 -6.52 -13.93
#